data_AF-A0AAV9DYS4-F1
#
_entry.id   AF-A0AAV9DYS4-F1
#
_cell.length_a   1.000
_cell.length_b   1.000
_cell.length_c   1.000
_cell.angle_alpha   90.00
_cell.angle_beta   90.00
_cell.angle_gamma   90.00
#
_symmetry.space_group_name_H-M   'P 1'
#
loop_
_entity.id
_entity.type
_entity.pdbx_description
1 polymer ?
#
loop_
_entity_poly.entity_id
_entity_poly.type
_entity_poly.pdbx_seq_one_letter_code
_entity_poly.pdbx_strand_id
1 'polypeptide(L)'
;MKEKDPEFYRDASSLQYGKAPKIPDENIDRMVKELEDRDLKRKAFSRRRRFHEEKDIDSINDRNEHFNKKIERAFGKYTLEIKNNLERGTALPD
;
A
#
# COMPACT_ATOMS: atom_id res chain seq x y z
N MET A 1 30.53 -22.45 -22.18
CA MET A 1 30.25 -23.44 -21.12
C MET A 1 28.75 -23.59 -20.89
N LYS A 2 27.98 -22.51 -20.66
CA LYS A 2 26.51 -22.56 -20.47
C LYS A 2 25.72 -22.92 -21.74
N GLU A 3 26.17 -22.45 -22.90
CA GLU A 3 25.50 -22.68 -24.20
C GLU A 3 25.66 -24.12 -24.74
N LYS A 4 26.60 -24.90 -24.19
CA LYS A 4 26.85 -26.29 -24.62
C LYS A 4 25.98 -27.31 -23.89
N ASP A 5 25.30 -26.90 -22.83
CA ASP A 5 24.39 -27.76 -22.08
C ASP A 5 22.98 -27.58 -22.65
N PRO A 6 22.40 -28.60 -23.33
CA PRO A 6 21.06 -28.53 -23.90
C PRO A 6 19.96 -28.30 -22.85
N GLU A 7 20.26 -28.58 -21.57
CA GLU A 7 19.35 -28.34 -20.44
C GLU A 7 19.54 -26.98 -19.77
N PHE A 8 20.41 -26.10 -20.29
CA PHE A 8 20.60 -24.76 -19.74
C PHE A 8 19.50 -23.78 -20.19
N TYR A 9 19.16 -23.79 -21.48
CA TYR A 9 18.03 -23.05 -22.05
C TYR A 9 16.86 -24.02 -22.28
N ARG A 10 16.12 -24.30 -21.21
CA ARG A 10 15.06 -25.32 -21.22
C ARG A 10 13.83 -24.87 -21.99
N ASP A 11 13.24 -25.82 -22.72
CA ASP A 11 11.89 -25.70 -23.24
C ASP A 11 10.83 -26.04 -22.17
N ALA A 12 9.56 -25.83 -22.50
CA ALA A 12 8.44 -26.11 -21.60
C ALA A 12 8.23 -27.61 -21.30
N SER A 13 8.88 -28.52 -22.03
CA SER A 13 8.82 -29.97 -21.84
C SER A 13 9.98 -30.55 -21.02
N SER A 14 10.93 -29.74 -20.56
CA SER A 14 12.05 -30.21 -19.73
C SER A 14 11.58 -30.81 -18.41
N LEU A 15 12.07 -32.02 -18.10
CA LEU A 15 11.77 -32.79 -16.89
C LEU A 15 12.64 -32.39 -15.68
N GLN A 16 13.38 -31.29 -15.75
CA GLN A 16 14.23 -30.86 -14.65
C GLN A 16 13.47 -30.09 -13.56
N TYR A 17 12.30 -29.54 -13.87
CA TYR A 17 11.40 -28.97 -12.88
C TYR A 17 11.01 -30.01 -11.82
N GLY A 18 11.09 -29.65 -10.54
CA GLY A 18 10.81 -30.57 -9.43
C GLY A 18 12.01 -31.38 -8.93
N LYS A 19 13.13 -31.44 -9.68
CA LYS A 19 14.39 -31.92 -9.11
C LYS A 19 14.99 -30.78 -8.29
N ALA A 20 15.07 -30.91 -6.97
CA ALA A 20 15.66 -29.88 -6.11
C ALA A 20 17.19 -29.85 -6.31
N PRO A 21 17.75 -28.88 -7.06
CA PRO A 21 19.20 -28.79 -7.17
C PRO A 21 19.76 -28.35 -5.81
N LYS A 22 21.00 -28.77 -5.50
CA LYS A 22 21.72 -28.20 -4.35
C LYS A 22 22.05 -26.75 -4.68
N ILE A 23 21.31 -25.83 -4.10
CA ILE A 23 21.55 -24.38 -4.22
C ILE A 23 22.58 -24.01 -3.13
N PRO A 24 23.60 -23.19 -3.43
CA PRO A 24 24.50 -22.66 -2.41
C PRO A 24 23.74 -21.80 -1.40
N ASP A 25 24.10 -21.90 -0.12
CA ASP A 25 23.44 -21.18 0.97
C ASP A 25 23.46 -19.65 0.77
N GLU A 26 24.55 -19.12 0.20
CA GLU A 26 24.68 -17.68 -0.15
C GLU A 26 23.57 -17.15 -1.06
N ASN A 27 23.03 -17.99 -1.95
CA ASN A 27 21.93 -17.60 -2.84
C ASN A 27 20.60 -17.56 -2.09
N ILE A 28 20.43 -18.43 -1.10
CA ILE A 28 19.25 -18.46 -0.22
C ILE A 28 19.26 -17.21 0.65
N ASP A 29 20.40 -16.89 1.27
CA ASP A 29 20.55 -15.70 2.12
C ASP A 29 20.24 -14.41 1.36
N ARG A 30 20.69 -14.32 0.11
CA ARG A 30 20.39 -13.17 -0.76
C ARG A 30 18.90 -13.03 -1.06
N MET A 31 18.21 -14.15 -1.30
CA MET A 31 16.76 -14.16 -1.54
C MET A 31 16.01 -13.74 -0.27
N VAL A 32 16.40 -14.25 0.89
CA VAL A 32 15.79 -13.88 2.18
C VAL A 32 15.94 -12.38 2.42
N LYS A 33 17.15 -11.84 2.25
CA LYS A 33 17.41 -10.41 2.39
C LYS A 33 16.55 -9.55 1.46
N GLU A 34 16.38 -9.98 0.21
CA GLU A 34 15.54 -9.28 -0.75
C GLU A 34 14.05 -9.27 -0.34
N LEU A 35 13.56 -10.38 0.21
CA LEU A 35 12.19 -10.48 0.74
C LEU A 35 11.98 -9.55 1.94
N GLU A 36 12.94 -9.51 2.86
CA GLU A 36 12.92 -8.60 4.01
C GLU A 36 12.88 -7.13 3.54
N ASP A 37 13.73 -6.76 2.59
CA ASP A 37 13.75 -5.40 2.02
C ASP A 37 12.42 -5.03 1.35
N ARG A 38 11.79 -5.98 0.63
CA ARG A 38 10.47 -5.77 0.04
C ARG A 38 9.39 -5.57 1.10
N ASP A 39 9.43 -6.34 2.18
CA ASP A 39 8.47 -6.23 3.26
C ASP A 39 8.61 -4.91 4.02
N LEU A 40 9.84 -4.44 4.25
CA LEU A 40 10.11 -3.12 4.82
C LEU A 40 9.54 -2.01 3.93
N LYS A 41 9.76 -2.07 2.61
CA LYS A 41 9.20 -1.11 1.65
C LYS A 41 7.67 -1.14 1.64
N ARG A 42 7.06 -2.33 1.71
CA ARG A 42 5.59 -2.48 1.77
C ARG A 42 5.02 -1.83 3.03
N LYS A 43 5.63 -2.05 4.19
CA LYS A 43 5.21 -1.43 5.47
C LYS A 43 5.30 0.10 5.42
N ALA A 44 6.33 0.65 4.77
CA ALA A 44 6.53 2.08 4.65
C ALA A 44 5.64 2.79 3.60
N PHE A 45 4.94 2.04 2.74
CA PHE A 45 4.14 2.60 1.64
C PHE A 45 3.00 3.50 2.13
N SER A 46 2.30 3.08 3.19
CA SER A 46 1.26 3.89 3.82
C SER A 46 1.85 4.68 4.98
N ARG A 47 2.14 5.96 4.76
CA ARG A 47 2.68 6.84 5.80
C ARG A 47 1.55 7.45 6.62
N ARG A 48 1.67 7.42 7.95
CA ARG A 48 0.78 8.15 8.85
C ARG A 48 0.89 9.64 8.58
N ARG A 49 -0.22 10.31 8.30
CA ARG A 49 -0.27 11.78 8.15
C ARG A 49 -0.04 12.43 9.52
N ARG A 50 0.63 13.59 9.55
CA ARG A 50 0.81 14.37 10.79
C ARG A 50 -0.57 14.70 11.38
N PHE A 51 -0.69 14.48 12.68
CA PHE A 51 -1.86 14.92 13.44
C PHE A 51 -1.67 16.40 13.79
N HIS A 52 -2.73 17.19 13.64
CA HIS A 52 -2.76 18.60 13.97
C HIS A 52 -3.78 18.78 15.10
N GLU A 53 -3.32 19.17 16.29
CA GLU A 53 -4.18 19.37 17.47
C GLU A 53 -5.14 20.55 17.32
N GLU A 54 -4.81 21.52 16.45
CA GLU A 54 -5.65 22.68 16.13
C GLU A 54 -6.85 22.33 15.24
N LYS A 55 -6.94 21.10 14.72
CA LYS A 55 -8.03 20.72 13.83
C LYS A 55 -9.28 20.39 14.65
N ASP A 56 -10.41 20.96 14.25
CA ASP A 56 -11.72 20.59 14.80
C ASP A 56 -11.98 19.09 14.71
N ILE A 57 -12.39 18.51 15.83
CA ILE A 57 -12.63 17.07 15.98
C ILE A 57 -14.08 16.77 15.60
N ASP A 58 -14.27 16.20 14.43
CA ASP A 58 -15.57 15.78 13.87
C ASP A 58 -15.95 14.33 14.23
N SER A 59 -15.18 13.66 15.09
CA SER A 59 -15.29 12.22 15.35
C SER A 59 -15.20 11.87 16.83
N ILE A 60 -15.94 10.83 17.21
CA ILE A 60 -16.01 10.33 18.59
C ILE A 60 -14.96 9.22 18.84
N ASN A 61 -14.52 8.51 17.79
CA ASN A 61 -13.56 7.42 17.87
C ASN A 61 -12.69 7.31 16.61
N ASP A 62 -11.59 6.56 16.68
CA ASP A 62 -10.64 6.40 15.55
C ASP A 62 -11.25 5.78 14.29
N ARG A 63 -12.20 4.84 14.45
CA ARG A 63 -12.88 4.22 13.30
C ARG A 63 -13.77 5.23 12.60
N ASN A 64 -14.46 6.07 13.36
CA ASN A 64 -15.28 7.16 12.87
C ASN A 64 -14.40 8.22 12.18
N GLU A 65 -13.25 8.59 12.77
CA GLU A 65 -12.31 9.52 12.13
C GLU A 65 -11.83 8.99 10.76
N HIS A 66 -11.53 7.69 10.67
CA HIS A 66 -11.14 7.08 9.41
C HIS A 66 -12.29 7.07 8.39
N PHE A 67 -13.52 6.85 8.85
CA PHE A 67 -14.73 6.88 8.02
C PHE A 67 -15.03 8.30 7.52
N ASN A 68 -15.02 9.30 8.39
CA ASN A 68 -15.13 10.72 8.05
C ASN A 68 -14.07 11.11 7.00
N LYS A 69 -12.81 10.72 7.19
CA LYS A 69 -11.74 10.93 6.20
C LYS A 69 -12.03 10.27 4.85
N LYS A 70 -12.76 9.15 4.81
CA LYS A 70 -13.15 8.46 3.57
C LYS A 70 -14.29 9.19 2.87
N ILE A 71 -15.30 9.62 3.62
CA ILE A 71 -16.41 10.42 3.13
C ILE A 71 -15.91 11.76 2.57
N GLU A 72 -15.03 12.46 3.28
CA GLU A 72 -14.44 13.72 2.83
C GLU A 72 -13.68 13.54 1.50
N ARG A 73 -12.93 12.44 1.35
CA ARG A 73 -12.21 12.14 0.09
C ARG A 73 -13.15 11.88 -1.09
N ALA A 74 -14.30 11.25 -0.86
CA ALA A 74 -15.24 10.88 -1.90
C ALA A 74 -16.21 12.03 -2.24
N PHE A 75 -16.71 12.72 -1.22
CA PHE A 75 -17.83 13.65 -1.32
C PHE A 75 -17.46 15.12 -1.04
N GLY A 76 -16.30 15.40 -0.43
CA GLY A 76 -15.90 16.76 -0.03
C GLY A 76 -15.88 17.77 -1.18
N LYS A 77 -15.62 17.30 -2.42
CA LYS A 77 -15.71 18.15 -3.62
C LYS A 77 -17.14 18.65 -3.89
N TYR A 78 -18.14 17.85 -3.55
CA TYR A 78 -19.56 18.12 -3.84
C TYR A 78 -20.28 18.78 -2.65
N THR A 79 -19.79 18.57 -1.43
CA THR A 79 -20.41 19.08 -0.19
C THR A 79 -19.80 20.40 0.31
N LEU A 80 -18.98 21.07 -0.49
CA LEU A 80 -18.30 22.31 -0.11
C LEU A 80 -19.28 23.42 0.29
N GLU A 81 -20.37 23.59 -0.47
CA GLU A 81 -21.41 24.58 -0.18
C GLU A 81 -22.13 24.29 1.14
N ILE A 82 -22.53 23.02 1.34
CA ILE A 82 -23.19 22.56 2.57
C ILE A 82 -22.29 22.83 3.79
N LYS A 83 -20.99 22.56 3.66
CA LYS A 83 -20.02 22.83 4.73
C LYS A 83 -19.91 24.32 5.03
N ASN A 84 -19.76 25.15 4.00
CA ASN A 84 -19.70 26.60 4.17
C ASN A 84 -20.98 27.17 4.80
N ASN A 85 -22.15 26.63 4.44
CA ASN A 85 -23.43 27.06 5.02
C ASN A 85 -23.53 26.66 6.50
N LEU A 86 -23.00 25.50 6.89
CA LEU A 86 -22.93 25.09 8.30
C LEU A 86 -22.05 26.05 9.12
N GLU A 87 -20.86 26.40 8.62
CA GLU A 87 -19.96 27.35 9.29
C GLU A 87 -20.54 28.77 9.37
N ARG A 88 -21.44 29.13 8.43
CA ARG A 88 -22.15 30.42 8.40
C ARG A 88 -23.47 30.42 9.19
N GLY A 89 -23.81 29.34 9.89
CA GLY A 89 -25.03 29.27 10.68
C GLY A 89 -26.31 29.08 9.86
N THR A 90 -26.24 28.29 8.77
CA THR A 90 -27.37 27.85 7.93
C THR A 90 -28.08 28.94 7.12
N ALA A 91 -27.46 30.10 6.92
CA ALA A 91 -28.00 31.14 6.06
C ALA A 91 -28.07 30.67 4.59
N LEU A 92 -29.28 30.51 4.06
CA LEU A 92 -29.52 30.43 2.62
C LEU A 92 -29.27 31.82 2.00
N PRO A 93 -28.77 31.92 0.76
CA PRO A 93 -28.80 33.19 0.04
C PRO A 93 -30.26 33.59 -0.21
N ASP A 94 -30.60 34.85 0.04
CA ASP A 94 -31.85 35.44 -0.46
C ASP A 94 -31.90 35.43 -1.99
#